data_AF-A0A845FM59-F1
#
_entry.id   AF-A0A845FM59-F1
#
_cell.length_a   1.000
_cell.length_b   1.000
_cell.length_c   1.000
_cell.angle_alpha   90.00
_cell.angle_beta   90.00
_cell.angle_gamma   90.00
#
_symmetry.space_group_name_H-M   'P 1'
#
loop_
_entity.id
_entity.type
_entity.pdbx_description
1 polymer ?
#
loop_
_entity_poly.entity_id
_entity_poly.type
_entity_poly.pdbx_seq_one_letter_code
_entity_poly.pdbx_strand_id
1 'polypeptide(L)'
;MQLVRKLAVLVVAALGLLLGIWFCVENSQPLVLKVYGFDAPELPVGLIITLALLTGALVGYVMSLPWLLRARNRIASLNRKLRRRDKELDRLRGMTAPAATNSKNGDQRRLIE
;
A
#
# COMPACT_ATOMS: atom_id res chain seq x y z
N MET A 1 -0.07 -8.57 -3.51
CA MET A 1 0.51 -7.29 -3.99
C MET A 1 1.19 -6.43 -2.92
N GLN A 2 0.66 -6.33 -1.68
CA GLN A 2 1.29 -5.46 -0.66
C GLN A 2 2.71 -5.89 -0.26
N LEU A 3 2.95 -7.20 -0.13
CA LEU A 3 4.29 -7.76 0.14
C LEU A 3 5.29 -7.45 -0.98
N VAL A 4 4.89 -7.67 -2.24
CA VAL A 4 5.72 -7.36 -3.42
C VAL A 4 6.09 -5.88 -3.47
N ARG A 5 5.14 -4.98 -3.20
CA ARG A 5 5.41 -3.54 -3.13
C ARG A 5 6.38 -3.19 -2.00
N LYS A 6 6.21 -3.78 -0.82
CA LYS A 6 7.12 -3.57 0.32
C LYS A 6 8.52 -4.11 0.01
N LEU A 7 8.63 -5.29 -0.60
CA LEU A 7 9.90 -5.84 -1.05
C LEU A 7 10.56 -4.94 -2.09
N ALA A 8 9.81 -4.47 -3.09
CA ALA A 8 10.36 -3.59 -4.12
C ALA A 8 10.90 -2.29 -3.50
N VAL A 9 10.18 -1.67 -2.57
CA VAL A 9 10.65 -0.48 -1.85
C VAL A 9 11.91 -0.80 -1.04
N LEU A 10 11.95 -1.94 -0.35
CA LEU A 10 13.11 -2.36 0.44
C LEU A 10 14.33 -2.62 -0.44
N VAL A 11 14.16 -3.29 -1.59
CA VAL A 11 15.22 -3.54 -2.56
C VAL A 11 15.74 -2.22 -3.13
N VAL A 12 14.85 -1.30 -3.53
CA VAL A 12 15.26 0.02 -4.04
C VAL A 12 16.01 0.81 -2.97
N ALA A 13 15.54 0.80 -1.73
CA ALA A 13 16.23 1.47 -0.61
C ALA A 13 17.61 0.84 -0.34
N ALA A 14 17.72 -0.49 -0.35
CA ALA A 14 18.99 -1.19 -0.18
C ALA A 14 19.97 -0.89 -1.31
N LEU A 15 19.50 -0.90 -2.56
CA LEU A 15 20.32 -0.52 -3.72
C LEU A 15 20.77 0.94 -3.63
N GLY A 16 19.89 1.86 -3.24
CA GLY A 16 20.24 3.27 -3.03
C GLY A 16 21.30 3.45 -1.95
N LEU A 17 21.20 2.71 -0.84
CA LEU A 17 22.22 2.70 0.21
C LEU A 17 23.55 2.13 -0.28
N LEU A 18 23.54 1.00 -0.98
CA LEU A 18 24.75 0.41 -1.55
C LEU A 18 25.45 1.36 -2.52
N LEU A 19 24.68 2.00 -3.40
CA LEU A 19 25.20 3.00 -4.33
C LEU A 19 25.75 4.22 -3.58
N GLY A 20 25.06 4.70 -2.53
CA GLY A 20 25.55 5.80 -1.70
C GLY A 20 26.87 5.47 -1.01
N ILE A 21 26.97 4.29 -0.41
CA ILE A 21 28.21 3.82 0.24
C ILE A 21 29.34 3.68 -0.79
N TRP A 22 29.07 3.05 -1.93
CA TRP A 22 30.04 2.93 -3.02
C TRP A 22 30.53 4.32 -3.47
N PHE A 23 29.60 5.25 -3.65
CA PHE A 23 29.90 6.61 -4.07
C PHE A 23 30.72 7.37 -3.02
N CYS A 24 30.45 7.19 -1.72
CA CYS A 24 31.25 7.73 -0.62
C CYS A 24 32.70 7.22 -0.63
N VAL A 25 32.90 5.92 -0.89
CA VAL A 25 34.23 5.32 -0.90
C VAL A 25 35.06 5.86 -2.07
N GLU A 26 34.48 5.87 -3.26
CA GLU A 26 35.16 6.33 -4.48
C GLU A 26 35.41 7.84 -4.47
N ASN A 27 34.49 8.61 -3.87
CA ASN A 27 34.54 10.07 -3.82
C ASN A 27 34.77 10.56 -2.38
N SER A 28 35.83 10.03 -1.75
CA SER A 28 36.25 10.38 -0.39
C SER A 28 37.00 11.72 -0.29
N GLN A 29 37.06 12.48 -1.38
CA GLN A 29 37.69 13.78 -1.41
C GLN A 29 36.98 14.77 -0.48
N PRO A 30 37.72 15.47 0.42
CA PRO A 30 37.12 16.45 1.32
C PRO A 30 36.62 17.66 0.53
N LEU A 31 35.35 18.02 0.73
CA LEU A 31 34.75 19.21 0.13
C LEU A 31 34.30 20.17 1.23
N VAL A 32 34.77 21.41 1.13
CA VAL A 32 34.25 22.52 1.95
C VAL A 32 33.04 23.10 1.24
N LEU A 33 31.86 22.92 1.85
CA LEU A 33 30.62 23.51 1.36
C LEU A 33 30.45 24.91 1.96
N LYS A 34 30.32 25.93 1.11
CA LYS A 34 29.83 27.24 1.54
C LYS A 34 28.31 27.26 1.45
N VAL A 35 27.66 27.27 2.61
CA VAL A 35 26.20 27.34 2.70
C VAL A 35 25.84 28.73 3.20
N TYR A 36 25.20 29.54 2.35
CA TYR A 36 24.72 30.88 2.72
C TYR A 36 25.81 31.80 3.32
N GLY A 37 27.07 31.64 2.90
CA GLY A 37 28.21 32.41 3.41
C GLY A 37 28.89 31.81 4.64
N PHE A 38 28.39 30.70 5.19
CA PHE A 38 29.04 29.96 6.27
C PHE A 38 29.82 28.77 5.71
N ASP A 39 31.02 28.56 6.22
CA ASP A 39 31.82 27.36 5.92
C ASP A 39 31.24 26.17 6.71
N ALA A 40 30.74 25.18 5.98
CA ALA A 40 30.33 23.91 6.56
C ALA A 40 31.56 23.04 6.84
N PRO A 41 31.46 22.08 7.79
CA PRO A 41 32.53 21.12 8.06
C PRO A 41 32.98 20.41 6.79
N GLU A 42 34.27 20.08 6.70
CA GLU A 42 34.82 19.32 5.59
C GLU A 42 34.20 17.92 5.59
N LEU A 43 33.29 17.69 4.65
CA LEU A 43 32.58 16.42 4.51
C LEU A 43 32.85 15.85 3.11
N PRO A 44 33.01 14.52 2.97
CA PRO A 44 33.13 13.92 1.67
C PRO A 44 31.88 14.20 0.83
N VAL A 45 32.08 14.54 -0.44
CA VAL A 45 30.98 14.81 -1.39
C VAL A 45 29.97 13.67 -1.40
N GLY A 46 30.47 12.43 -1.35
CA GLY A 46 29.59 11.27 -1.35
C GLY A 46 28.64 11.20 -0.16
N LEU A 47 29.06 11.67 1.01
CA LEU A 47 28.21 11.66 2.19
C LEU A 47 27.04 12.63 2.02
N ILE A 48 27.31 13.83 1.49
CA ILE A 48 26.27 14.85 1.26
C ILE A 48 25.24 14.37 0.24
N ILE A 49 25.69 13.79 -0.87
CA ILE A 49 24.80 13.27 -1.92
C ILE A 49 23.97 12.09 -1.39
N THR A 50 24.59 11.21 -0.61
CA THR A 50 23.89 10.08 0.01
C THR A 50 22.84 10.56 1.00
N LEU A 51 23.15 11.56 1.84
CA LEU A 51 22.19 12.15 2.77
C LEU A 51 21.04 12.86 2.04
N ALA A 52 21.33 13.59 0.96
CA ALA A 52 20.31 14.20 0.12
C ALA A 52 19.36 13.15 -0.50
N LEU A 53 19.92 12.02 -0.95
CA LEU A 53 19.13 10.91 -1.48
C LEU A 53 18.25 10.28 -0.39
N LEU A 54 18.79 10.02 0.79
CA LEU A 54 18.06 9.42 1.91
C LEU A 54 16.95 10.34 2.42
N THR A 55 17.22 11.63 2.54
CA THR A 55 16.20 12.62 2.92
C THR A 55 15.11 12.73 1.88
N GLY A 56 15.44 12.78 0.59
CA GLY A 56 14.47 12.75 -0.50
C GLY A 56 13.59 11.49 -0.48
N ALA A 57 14.20 10.32 -0.27
CA ALA A 57 13.48 9.05 -0.15
C ALA A 57 12.53 9.03 1.07
N LEU A 58 12.99 9.53 2.22
CA LEU A 58 12.17 9.63 3.42
C LEU A 58 10.96 10.56 3.21
N VAL A 59 11.18 11.73 2.61
CA VAL A 59 10.12 12.69 2.28
C VAL A 59 9.12 12.05 1.32
N GLY A 60 9.58 11.40 0.25
CA GLY A 60 8.72 10.69 -0.70
C GLY A 60 7.88 9.59 -0.03
N TYR A 61 8.48 8.84 0.90
CA TYR A 61 7.77 7.83 1.69
C TYR A 61 6.67 8.47 2.56
N VAL A 62 7.00 9.53 3.30
CA VAL A 62 6.04 10.24 4.16
C VAL A 62 4.88 10.82 3.33
N MET A 63 5.16 11.39 2.16
CA MET A 63 4.13 11.91 1.25
C MET A 63 3.19 10.83 0.71
N SER A 64 3.62 9.55 0.68
CA SER A 64 2.79 8.43 0.22
C SER A 64 1.76 7.95 1.25
N LEU A 65 2.01 8.16 2.56
CA LEU A 65 1.15 7.73 3.67
C LEU A 65 -0.32 8.20 3.58
N PRO A 66 -0.62 9.50 3.32
CA PRO A 66 -2.01 9.96 3.25
C PRO A 66 -2.81 9.30 2.12
N TRP A 67 -2.17 8.96 1.00
CA TRP A 67 -2.80 8.22 -0.09
C TRP A 67 -3.22 6.81 0.34
N LEU A 68 -2.38 6.13 1.11
CA LEU A 68 -2.68 4.80 1.64
C LEU A 68 -3.86 4.83 2.65
N LEU A 69 -3.90 5.86 3.51
CA LEU A 69 -5.00 6.06 4.45
C LEU A 69 -6.33 6.33 3.73
N ARG A 70 -6.33 7.20 2.72
CA ARG A 70 -7.52 7.45 1.89
C ARG A 70 -8.02 6.19 1.19
N ALA A 71 -7.10 5.38 0.65
CA ALA A 71 -7.46 4.12 0.00
C ALA A 71 -8.14 3.15 0.98
N ARG A 72 -7.61 3.01 2.21
CA ARG A 72 -8.21 2.18 3.26
C ARG A 72 -9.62 2.65 3.65
N ASN A 73 -9.80 3.95 3.83
CA ASN A 73 -11.12 4.52 4.16
C ASN A 73 -12.14 4.27 3.03
N ARG A 74 -11.70 4.38 1.77
CA ARG A 74 -12.54 4.11 0.61
C ARG A 74 -12.97 2.64 0.59
N ILE A 75 -12.05 1.70 0.79
CA ILE A 75 -12.36 0.26 0.91
C ILE A 75 -13.39 0.00 2.02
N ALA A 76 -13.20 0.59 3.20
CA ALA A 76 -14.14 0.43 4.31
C ALA A 76 -15.54 0.95 3.96
N SER A 77 -15.64 2.12 3.32
CA SER A 77 -16.92 2.68 2.88
C SER A 77 -17.59 1.82 1.78
N LEU A 78 -16.82 1.27 0.85
CA LEU A 78 -17.32 0.39 -0.21
C LEU A 78 -17.87 -0.91 0.37
N ASN A 79 -17.16 -1.53 1.32
CA ASN A 79 -17.63 -2.73 2.00
C ASN A 79 -18.94 -2.49 2.78
N ARG A 80 -19.10 -1.30 3.39
CA ARG A 80 -20.36 -0.91 4.03
C ARG A 80 -21.50 -0.78 3.01
N LYS A 81 -21.24 -0.25 1.82
CA LYS A 81 -22.23 -0.15 0.73
C LYS A 81 -22.63 -1.53 0.19
N LEU A 82 -21.66 -2.42 -0.03
CA LEU A 82 -21.92 -3.81 -0.43
C LEU A 82 -22.84 -4.51 0.56
N ARG A 83 -22.51 -4.47 1.86
CA ARG A 83 -23.37 -5.08 2.90
C ARG A 83 -24.78 -4.52 2.95
N ARG A 84 -25.00 -3.24 2.62
CA ARG A 84 -26.35 -2.65 2.55
C ARG A 84 -27.11 -3.17 1.33
N ARG A 85 -26.46 -3.24 0.17
CA ARG A 85 -27.04 -3.78 -1.06
C ARG A 85 -27.40 -5.26 -0.92
N ASP A 86 -26.53 -6.07 -0.31
CA ASP A 86 -26.80 -7.49 -0.04
C ASP A 86 -28.07 -7.67 0.81
N LYS A 87 -28.22 -6.87 1.88
CA LYS A 87 -29.42 -6.89 2.73
C LYS A 87 -30.70 -6.48 2.00
N GLU A 88 -30.62 -5.53 1.07
CA GLU A 88 -31.77 -5.16 0.24
C GLU A 88 -32.14 -6.26 -0.75
N LEU A 89 -31.14 -6.92 -1.38
CA LEU A 89 -31.38 -8.07 -2.25
C LEU A 89 -32.04 -9.23 -1.49
N ASP A 90 -31.61 -9.52 -0.27
CA ASP A 90 -32.22 -10.57 0.56
C ASP A 90 -33.66 -10.21 0.97
N ARG A 91 -33.92 -8.93 1.28
CA ARG A 91 -35.27 -8.45 1.58
C ARG A 91 -36.19 -8.56 0.37
N LEU A 92 -35.70 -8.16 -0.81
CA LEU A 92 -36.44 -8.25 -2.06
C LEU A 92 -36.68 -9.69 -2.46
N ARG A 93 -35.70 -10.59 -2.34
CA ARG A 93 -35.88 -12.03 -2.56
C ARG A 93 -36.91 -12.63 -1.61
N GLY A 94 -36.95 -12.19 -0.35
CA GLY A 94 -37.98 -12.59 0.60
C GLY A 94 -39.38 -12.05 0.27
N MET A 95 -39.47 -10.88 -0.38
CA MET A 95 -40.74 -10.26 -0.81
C MET A 95 -41.23 -10.78 -2.17
N THR A 96 -40.33 -11.12 -3.09
CA THR A 96 -40.64 -11.66 -4.43
C THR A 96 -40.65 -13.18 -4.46
N ALA A 97 -40.61 -13.86 -3.30
CA ALA A 97 -40.75 -15.31 -3.23
C ALA A 97 -42.23 -15.73 -3.17
N PRO A 98 -42.80 -16.17 -4.31
CA PRO A 98 -43.67 -17.32 -4.33
C PRO A 98 -43.00 -18.48 -5.11
N ALA A 99 -43.10 -19.69 -4.55
CA ALA A 99 -42.98 -20.98 -5.25
C ALA A 99 -41.61 -21.48 -5.79
N ALA A 100 -40.59 -21.65 -4.94
CA ALA A 100 -39.47 -22.57 -5.26
C ALA A 100 -39.01 -23.47 -4.11
N THR A 101 -39.88 -23.73 -3.12
CA THR A 101 -39.52 -24.58 -1.95
C THR A 101 -40.48 -25.75 -1.70
N ASN A 102 -41.32 -26.15 -2.66
CA ASN A 102 -42.14 -27.35 -2.48
C ASN A 102 -42.15 -28.28 -3.71
N SER A 103 -40.96 -28.67 -4.20
CA SER A 103 -40.83 -29.73 -5.21
C SER A 103 -40.00 -30.94 -4.75
N LYS A 104 -39.50 -30.97 -3.51
CA LYS A 104 -38.76 -32.14 -2.98
C LYS A 104 -39.55 -33.04 -2.01
N ASN A 105 -40.77 -32.66 -1.61
CA ASN A 105 -41.59 -33.44 -0.67
C ASN A 105 -42.74 -34.24 -1.32
N GLY A 106 -42.97 -34.09 -2.63
CA GLY A 106 -44.03 -34.79 -3.37
C GLY A 106 -43.66 -36.19 -3.86
N ASP A 107 -42.38 -36.44 -4.16
CA ASP A 107 -41.91 -37.75 -4.67
C ASP A 107 -41.68 -38.78 -3.56
N GLN A 108 -41.33 -38.36 -2.34
CA GLN A 108 -41.15 -39.30 -1.23
C GLN A 108 -42.47 -39.91 -0.72
N ARG A 109 -43.62 -39.28 -0.98
CA ARG A 109 -44.93 -39.83 -0.58
C ARG A 109 -45.49 -40.87 -1.55
N ARG A 110 -44.96 -40.98 -2.78
CA ARG A 110 -45.40 -41.99 -3.77
C ARG A 110 -44.59 -43.29 -3.74
N LEU A 111 -43.55 -43.37 -2.92
CA LEU A 111 -42.73 -44.57 -2.75
C LEU A 111 -43.09 -45.37 -1.49
N ILE A 112 -44.13 -44.95 -0.75
CA ILE A 112 -44.55 -45.57 0.52
C ILE A 112 -46.07 -45.92 0.49
N GLU A 113 -46.73 -45.81 -0.66
CA GLU A 113 -48.09 -46.34 -0.91
C GLU A 113 -48.03 -47.31 -2.09
#